data_AF-A0A960N408-F1
#
_entry.id   AF-A0A960N408-F1
#
_cell.length_a   1.000
_cell.length_b   1.000
_cell.length_c   1.000
_cell.angle_alpha   90.00
_cell.angle_beta   90.00
_cell.angle_gamma   90.00
#
_symmetry.space_group_name_H-M   'P 1'
#
loop_
_entity.id
_entity.type
_entity.pdbx_description
1 polymer ?
#
loop_
_entity_poly.entity_id
_entity_poly.type
_entity_poly.pdbx_seq_one_letter_code
_entity_poly.pdbx_strand_id
1 'polypeptide(L)'
;GVFLSGKMEARIVELFAGGEKSGSPVERLSDRELEVFRLLGEGHGTREIAGKLGISIRTIDAHRAHIKEKLGLRDATELVHQAVRWVETGQMG
;
A
#
# COMPACT_ATOMS: atom_id res chain seq x y z
N GLY A 1 -27.08 -7.00 32.18
CA GLY A 1 -25.94 -6.37 31.49
C GLY A 1 -24.67 -6.85 32.16
N VAL A 2 -23.72 -7.39 31.39
CA VAL A 2 -22.48 -7.96 31.93
C VAL A 2 -21.40 -6.88 31.89
N PHE A 3 -20.90 -6.51 33.07
CA PHE A 3 -19.70 -5.70 33.28
C PHE A 3 -18.46 -6.59 33.11
N LEU A 4 -17.56 -6.24 32.19
CA LEU A 4 -16.25 -6.87 32.05
C LEU A 4 -15.17 -5.93 32.56
N SER A 5 -14.36 -6.47 33.48
CA SER A 5 -13.33 -5.77 34.25
C SER A 5 -12.13 -5.35 33.37
N GLY A 6 -11.57 -4.18 33.67
CA GLY A 6 -10.61 -3.40 32.86
C GLY A 6 -9.20 -3.98 32.67
N LYS A 7 -9.09 -5.28 32.42
CA LYS A 7 -7.88 -5.96 31.94
C LYS A 7 -8.14 -7.03 30.87
N MET A 8 -9.41 -7.22 30.47
CA MET A 8 -9.79 -8.07 29.32
C MET A 8 -10.16 -7.25 28.07
N GLU A 9 -10.08 -5.93 28.14
CA GLU A 9 -10.44 -5.02 27.04
C GLU A 9 -9.44 -5.12 25.87
N ALA A 10 -8.17 -5.44 26.13
CA ALA A 10 -7.14 -5.43 25.11
C ALA A 10 -7.08 -6.69 24.23
N ARG A 11 -7.81 -7.78 24.55
CA ARG A 11 -7.72 -9.04 23.78
C ARG A 11 -8.99 -9.40 23.00
N ILE A 12 -10.09 -8.68 23.21
CA ILE A 12 -11.31 -8.87 22.42
C ILE A 12 -11.36 -7.90 21.23
N VAL A 13 -10.61 -6.79 21.29
CA VAL A 13 -10.42 -5.91 20.13
C VAL A 13 -9.70 -6.64 18.99
N GLU A 14 -8.80 -7.58 19.27
CA GLU A 14 -8.20 -8.43 18.22
C GLU A 14 -9.20 -9.40 17.57
N LEU A 15 -10.22 -9.87 18.30
CA LEU A 15 -11.22 -10.82 17.78
C LEU A 15 -12.33 -10.14 16.97
N PHE A 16 -12.57 -8.85 17.16
CA PHE A 16 -13.49 -8.06 16.32
C PHE A 16 -12.79 -7.14 15.30
N ALA A 17 -11.46 -7.00 15.37
CA ALA A 17 -10.67 -6.42 14.29
C ALA A 17 -10.36 -7.43 13.16
N GLY A 18 -10.82 -8.68 13.30
CA GLY A 18 -10.90 -9.70 12.25
C GLY A 18 -12.05 -9.47 11.25
N GLY A 19 -12.45 -8.21 11.05
CA GLY A 19 -13.11 -7.81 9.83
C GLY A 19 -12.04 -7.71 8.75
N GLU A 20 -11.68 -8.85 8.16
CA GLU A 20 -11.12 -8.89 6.82
C GLU A 20 -12.09 -8.12 5.92
N LYS A 21 -11.88 -6.81 5.77
CA LYS A 21 -12.14 -6.19 4.49
C LYS A 21 -11.20 -6.93 3.57
N SER A 22 -11.76 -7.91 2.87
CA SER A 22 -11.22 -8.63 1.74
C SER A 22 -10.74 -7.63 0.71
N GLY A 23 -9.58 -7.06 1.01
CA GLY A 23 -9.13 -5.88 0.33
C GLY A 23 -7.63 -5.76 0.40
N SER A 24 -7.00 -5.65 -0.76
CA SER A 24 -5.56 -5.61 -0.88
C SER A 24 -5.03 -4.45 -0.04
N PRO A 25 -3.90 -4.57 0.69
CA PRO A 25 -3.24 -3.42 1.32
C PRO A 25 -3.05 -2.25 0.36
N VAL A 26 -2.96 -2.55 -0.93
CA VAL A 26 -2.88 -1.65 -2.07
C VAL A 26 -4.14 -0.77 -2.25
N GLU A 27 -5.32 -1.18 -1.78
CA GLU A 27 -6.55 -0.35 -1.82
C GLU A 27 -6.52 0.85 -0.86
N ARG A 28 -5.51 0.95 0.00
CA ARG A 28 -5.28 2.15 0.83
C ARG A 28 -4.53 3.27 0.07
N LEU A 29 -4.02 2.96 -1.12
CA LEU A 29 -3.37 3.93 -1.98
C LEU A 29 -4.42 4.83 -2.65
N SER A 30 -4.12 6.11 -2.78
CA SER A 30 -4.88 7.00 -3.66
C SER A 30 -4.71 6.58 -5.11
N ASP A 31 -5.61 7.03 -6.00
CA ASP A 31 -5.53 6.72 -7.44
C ASP A 31 -4.14 7.04 -8.02
N ARG A 32 -3.54 8.15 -7.59
CA ARG A 32 -2.22 8.57 -8.08
C ARG A 32 -1.09 7.72 -7.52
N GLU A 33 -1.17 7.33 -6.25
CA GLU A 33 -0.19 6.42 -5.65
C GLU A 33 -0.31 5.01 -6.24
N LEU A 34 -1.53 4.55 -6.51
CA LEU A 34 -1.80 3.28 -7.16
C LEU A 34 -1.24 3.27 -8.58
N GLU A 35 -1.40 4.35 -9.33
CA GLU A 35 -0.85 4.49 -10.68
C GLU A 35 0.68 4.45 -10.68
N VAL A 36 1.32 5.16 -9.74
CA VAL A 36 2.78 5.08 -9.54
C VAL A 36 3.21 3.66 -9.14
N PHE A 37 2.48 3.04 -8.21
CA PHE A 37 2.76 1.69 -7.72
C PHE A 37 2.63 0.65 -8.83
N ARG A 38 1.59 0.74 -9.67
CA ARG A 38 1.39 -0.09 -10.84
C ARG A 38 2.56 0.02 -11.81
N LEU A 39 2.94 1.25 -12.18
CA LEU A 39 4.03 1.45 -13.13
C LEU A 39 5.37 0.91 -12.60
N LEU A 40 5.60 0.98 -11.28
CA LEU A 40 6.75 0.33 -10.64
C LEU A 40 6.70 -1.20 -10.80
N GLY A 41 5.52 -1.81 -10.65
CA GLY A 41 5.31 -3.24 -10.83
C GLY A 41 5.42 -3.70 -12.27
N GLU A 42 5.08 -2.84 -13.22
CA GLU A 42 5.30 -3.03 -14.67
C GLU A 42 6.78 -2.84 -15.08
N GLY A 43 7.66 -2.48 -14.15
CA GLY A 43 9.10 -2.36 -14.36
C GLY A 43 9.59 -0.96 -14.78
N HIS A 44 8.75 0.07 -14.71
CA HIS A 44 9.16 1.44 -15.06
C HIS A 44 10.02 2.08 -13.97
N GLY A 45 11.10 2.73 -14.39
CA GLY A 45 11.94 3.53 -13.50
C GLY A 45 11.28 4.86 -13.13
N THR A 46 11.72 5.47 -12.01
CA THR A 46 11.19 6.75 -11.50
C THR A 46 11.17 7.88 -12.56
N ARG A 47 12.17 7.91 -13.44
CA ARG A 47 12.27 8.91 -14.53
C ARG A 47 11.24 8.67 -15.64
N GLU A 48 11.00 7.41 -16.00
CA GLU A 48 9.99 7.04 -16.98
C GLU A 48 8.59 7.31 -16.45
N ILE A 49 8.34 6.97 -15.18
CA ILE A 49 7.08 7.26 -14.50
C ILE A 49 6.82 8.76 -14.48
N ALA A 50 7.82 9.57 -14.10
CA ALA A 50 7.74 11.03 -14.15
C ALA A 50 7.35 11.55 -15.54
N GLY A 51 7.96 11.00 -16.60
CA GLY A 51 7.65 11.33 -17.99
C GLY A 51 6.23 10.92 -18.41
N LYS A 52 5.81 9.69 -18.09
CA LYS A 52 4.46 9.18 -18.38
C LYS A 52 3.37 9.98 -17.68
N LEU A 53 3.63 10.37 -16.44
CA LEU A 53 2.67 11.03 -15.57
C LEU A 53 2.72 12.57 -15.67
N GLY A 54 3.66 13.12 -16.43
CA GLY A 54 3.82 14.57 -16.64
C GLY A 54 4.20 15.34 -15.37
N ILE A 55 4.85 14.70 -14.39
CA ILE A 55 5.19 15.30 -13.11
C ILE A 55 6.67 15.14 -12.77
N SER A 56 7.18 16.00 -11.89
CA SER A 56 8.59 15.98 -11.48
C SER A 56 8.99 14.68 -10.78
N ILE A 57 10.25 14.27 -10.97
CA ILE A 57 10.85 13.11 -10.25
C ILE A 57 10.70 13.27 -8.72
N ARG A 58 10.83 14.48 -8.19
CA ARG A 58 10.63 14.79 -6.76
C ARG A 58 9.21 14.45 -6.28
N THR A 59 8.21 14.66 -7.13
CA THR A 59 6.81 14.31 -6.84
C THR A 59 6.63 12.79 -6.84
N ILE A 60 7.27 12.07 -7.75
CA ILE A 60 7.29 10.60 -7.72
C ILE A 60 7.95 10.09 -6.44
N ASP A 61 9.05 10.70 -5.99
CA ASP A 61 9.71 10.29 -4.75
C ASP A 61 8.82 10.49 -3.52
N ALA A 62 8.07 11.60 -3.46
CA ALA A 62 7.05 11.83 -2.44
C ALA A 62 5.95 10.76 -2.47
N HIS A 63 5.42 10.43 -3.65
CA HIS A 63 4.44 9.34 -3.78
C HIS A 63 5.02 8.00 -3.31
N ARG A 64 6.26 7.66 -3.66
CA ARG A 64 6.93 6.43 -3.20
C ARG A 64 7.09 6.41 -1.68
N ALA A 65 7.42 7.54 -1.06
CA ALA A 65 7.50 7.65 0.39
C ALA A 65 6.14 7.37 1.05
N HIS A 66 5.07 7.97 0.53
CA HIS A 66 3.72 7.77 1.06
C HIS A 66 3.23 6.34 0.83
N ILE A 67 3.50 5.74 -0.33
CA ILE A 67 3.17 4.32 -0.59
C ILE A 67 3.87 3.42 0.42
N LYS A 68 5.17 3.63 0.68
CA LYS A 68 5.91 2.86 1.68
C LYS A 68 5.29 2.98 3.07
N GLU A 69 4.94 4.20 3.49
CA GLU A 69 4.28 4.42 4.78
C GLU A 69 2.92 3.69 4.86
N LYS A 70 2.08 3.82 3.83
CA LYS A 70 0.75 3.20 3.78
C LYS A 70 0.78 1.67 3.73
N LEU A 71 1.77 1.10 3.05
CA LEU A 71 1.95 -0.34 2.91
C LEU A 71 2.87 -0.94 3.98
N GLY A 72 3.48 -0.12 4.84
CA GLY A 72 4.41 -0.59 5.89
C GLY A 72 5.73 -1.13 5.35
N LEU A 73 6.20 -0.63 4.21
CA LEU A 73 7.41 -1.09 3.53
C LEU A 73 8.63 -0.31 4.01
N ARG A 74 9.76 -0.99 4.17
CA ARG A 74 10.96 -0.39 4.80
C ARG A 74 11.78 0.38 3.79
N ASP A 75 11.87 -0.10 2.56
CA ASP A 75 12.74 0.47 1.55
C ASP A 75 12.16 0.43 0.11
N ALA A 76 12.93 0.99 -0.82
CA ALA A 76 12.56 1.08 -2.21
C ALA A 76 12.54 -0.28 -2.92
N THR A 77 13.35 -1.25 -2.46
CA THR A 77 13.39 -2.60 -3.03
C THR A 77 12.13 -3.35 -2.63
N GLU A 78 11.72 -3.29 -1.36
CA GLU A 78 10.45 -3.87 -0.91
C GLU A 78 9.25 -3.26 -1.66
N LEU A 79 9.28 -1.95 -1.93
CA LEU A 79 8.26 -1.28 -2.74
C LEU A 79 8.16 -1.87 -4.16
N VAL A 80 9.28 -2.03 -4.85
CA VAL A 80 9.29 -2.58 -6.20
C VAL A 80 8.89 -4.06 -6.18
N HIS A 81 9.41 -4.85 -5.24
CA HIS A 81 9.04 -6.27 -5.10
C HIS A 81 7.54 -6.46 -4.84
N GLN A 82 6.97 -5.66 -3.95
CA GLN A 82 5.54 -5.71 -3.65
C GLN A 82 4.70 -5.25 -4.85
N ALA A 83 5.17 -4.25 -5.60
CA ALA A 83 4.53 -3.78 -6.82
C ALA A 83 4.53 -4.85 -7.93
N VAL A 84 5.67 -5.50 -8.17
CA VAL A 84 5.81 -6.59 -9.15
C VAL A 84 4.86 -7.73 -8.77
N ARG A 85 4.91 -8.18 -7.51
CA ARG A 85 4.01 -9.23 -7.01
C ARG A 85 2.54 -8.86 -7.23
N TRP A 86 2.16 -7.62 -6.93
CA TRP A 86 0.77 -7.17 -7.09
C TRP A 86 0.32 -7.23 -8.56
N VAL A 87 1.14 -6.77 -9.49
CA VAL A 87 0.89 -6.88 -10.94
C VAL A 87 0.80 -8.34 -11.40
N GLU A 88 1.72 -9.20 -10.92
CA GLU A 88 1.74 -10.64 -11.25
C GLU A 88 0.53 -11.40 -10.71
N THR A 89 0.04 -11.04 -9.51
CA THR A 89 -1.13 -11.70 -8.88
C THR A 89 -2.45 -11.43 -9.58
N GLY A 90 -2.47 -10.65 -10.67
CA GLY A 90 -3.68 -10.41 -11.43
C GLY A 90 -4.75 -9.64 -10.67
N GLN A 91 -4.40 -8.95 -9.57
CA GLN A 91 -5.25 -7.96 -8.89
C GLN A 91 -5.46 -6.68 -9.74
N MET A 92 -5.37 -6.83 -11.06
CA MET A 92 -5.80 -5.89 -12.11
C MET A 92 -7.29 -6.05 -12.47
N GLY A 93 -8.06 -6.77 -11.65
CA GLY A 93 -9.50 -7.00 -11.85
C GLY A 93 -10.36 -6.03 -11.07
#